data_AF-A0A9D9N0F0-F1
#
_entry.id   AF-A0A9D9N0F0-F1
#
_cell.length_a   1.000
_cell.length_b   1.000
_cell.length_c   1.000
_cell.angle_alpha   90.00
_cell.angle_beta   90.00
_cell.angle_gamma   90.00
#
_symmetry.space_group_name_H-M   'P 1'
#
loop_
_entity.id
_entity.type
_entity.pdbx_description
1 polymer ?
#
loop_
_entity_poly.entity_id
_entity_poly.type
_entity_poly.pdbx_seq_one_letter_code
_entity_poly.pdbx_strand_id
1 'polypeptide(L)'
;MEGYIDLRKLSMEELAGVVSLYPWFGGARKELCRRMAAAGGDGWGESQYADAAMYLPSRKMVAAMLKGASGADCSDKELSEMLRKISRDLDRKSVRVAGGDYFSQEQYDLVRKQEDSVFSRFSAENDSRRQENGTEGAESVFFYTETLAQIYADQGYYEQAKEIYSKLILAYPEKNTYFAALIEKLDKEIKK
;
A
#
# COMPACT_ATOMS: atom_id res chain seq x y z
N MET A 1 -17.07 -40.28 -1.81
CA MET A 1 -16.33 -39.00 -1.89
C MET A 1 -14.94 -39.30 -2.44
N GLU A 2 -14.80 -39.42 -3.76
CA GLU A 2 -13.55 -39.73 -4.48
C GLU A 2 -13.20 -38.59 -5.44
N GLY A 3 -12.98 -37.38 -4.89
CA GLY A 3 -12.77 -36.19 -5.73
C GLY A 3 -11.77 -35.18 -5.17
N TYR A 4 -11.02 -35.52 -4.12
CA TYR A 4 -10.05 -34.62 -3.51
C TYR A 4 -8.62 -35.01 -3.87
N ILE A 5 -7.82 -34.03 -4.26
CA ILE A 5 -6.41 -34.19 -4.58
C ILE A 5 -5.61 -34.25 -3.27
N ASP A 6 -5.02 -35.41 -2.99
CA ASP A 6 -4.16 -35.61 -1.82
C ASP A 6 -2.74 -35.06 -2.07
N LEU A 7 -2.51 -33.80 -1.70
CA LEU A 7 -1.20 -33.11 -1.86
C LEU A 7 0.00 -33.85 -1.27
N ARG A 8 -0.21 -34.74 -0.30
CA ARG A 8 0.85 -35.54 0.33
C ARG A 8 1.37 -36.65 -0.57
N LYS A 9 0.53 -37.17 -1.47
CA LYS A 9 0.86 -38.31 -2.36
C LYS A 9 1.52 -37.86 -3.67
N LEU A 10 1.32 -36.62 -4.08
CA LEU A 10 1.88 -36.08 -5.33
C LEU A 10 3.41 -36.02 -5.29
N SER A 11 4.05 -36.18 -6.44
CA SER A 11 5.48 -35.92 -6.64
C SER A 11 5.80 -34.41 -6.66
N MET A 12 7.08 -34.04 -6.62
CA MET A 12 7.51 -32.64 -6.66
C MET A 12 7.16 -31.99 -8.01
N GLU A 13 7.30 -32.75 -9.11
CA GLU A 13 6.96 -32.30 -10.47
C GLU A 13 5.45 -32.16 -10.68
N GLU A 14 4.67 -33.13 -10.20
CA GLU A 14 3.21 -33.06 -10.26
C GLU A 14 2.68 -31.86 -9.46
N LEU A 15 3.28 -31.60 -8.30
CA LEU A 15 2.92 -30.46 -7.47
C LEU A 15 3.27 -29.13 -8.14
N ALA A 16 4.42 -29.05 -8.84
CA ALA A 16 4.76 -27.90 -9.66
C ALA A 16 3.77 -27.69 -10.83
N GLY A 17 3.34 -28.78 -11.47
CA GLY A 17 2.30 -28.75 -12.51
C GLY A 17 0.94 -28.27 -11.98
N VAL A 18 0.54 -28.69 -10.78
CA VAL A 18 -0.67 -28.19 -10.12
C VAL A 18 -0.56 -26.69 -9.82
N VAL A 19 0.61 -26.21 -9.40
CA VAL A 19 0.86 -24.79 -9.13
C VAL A 19 0.85 -23.94 -10.41
N SER A 20 1.35 -24.46 -11.53
CA SER A 20 1.32 -23.74 -12.81
C SER A 20 -0.10 -23.66 -13.38
N LEU A 21 -0.89 -24.73 -13.26
CA LEU A 21 -2.29 -24.77 -13.67
C LEU A 21 -3.19 -23.92 -12.76
N TYR A 22 -2.91 -23.92 -11.45
CA TYR A 22 -3.70 -23.23 -10.45
C TYR A 22 -2.83 -22.32 -9.56
N PRO A 23 -2.40 -21.15 -10.07
CA PRO A 23 -1.53 -20.23 -9.34
C PRO A 23 -2.08 -19.77 -7.98
N TRP A 24 -3.40 -19.73 -7.81
CA TRP A 24 -4.06 -19.32 -6.57
C TRP A 24 -4.14 -20.44 -5.52
N PHE A 25 -3.75 -21.67 -5.84
CA PHE A 25 -3.86 -22.79 -4.91
C PHE A 25 -2.73 -22.78 -3.86
N GLY A 26 -2.93 -22.00 -2.80
CA GLY A 26 -1.92 -21.78 -1.75
C GLY A 26 -1.49 -23.06 -1.02
N GLY A 27 -2.36 -24.07 -0.92
CA GLY A 27 -2.03 -25.36 -0.30
C GLY A 27 -0.93 -26.10 -1.05
N ALA A 28 -1.05 -26.21 -2.37
CA ALA A 28 -0.03 -26.84 -3.22
C ALA A 28 1.29 -26.06 -3.20
N ARG A 29 1.23 -24.72 -3.30
CA ARG A 29 2.43 -23.86 -3.25
C ARG A 29 3.19 -23.98 -1.93
N LYS A 30 2.46 -23.98 -0.81
CA LYS A 30 3.07 -24.14 0.51
C LYS A 30 3.78 -25.49 0.63
N GLU A 31 3.15 -26.54 0.14
CA GLU A 31 3.72 -27.89 0.17
C GLU A 31 4.93 -28.00 -0.76
N LEU A 32 4.91 -27.33 -1.92
CA LEU A 32 6.05 -27.24 -2.83
C LEU A 32 7.22 -26.52 -2.16
N CYS A 33 6.99 -25.34 -1.58
CA CYS A 33 8.01 -24.58 -0.85
C CYS A 33 8.62 -25.39 0.30
N ARG A 34 7.80 -26.14 1.03
CA ARG A 34 8.27 -27.01 2.12
C ARG A 34 9.20 -28.11 1.61
N ARG A 35 8.86 -28.74 0.48
CA ARG A 35 9.67 -29.82 -0.12
C ARG A 35 10.93 -29.29 -0.78
N MET A 36 10.84 -28.14 -1.46
CA MET A 36 12.01 -27.44 -2.01
C MET A 36 13.00 -27.08 -0.91
N ALA A 37 12.52 -26.59 0.25
CA ALA A 37 13.39 -26.26 1.37
C ALA A 37 14.06 -27.51 1.96
N ALA A 38 13.33 -28.64 2.01
CA ALA A 38 13.86 -29.91 2.50
C ALA A 38 14.84 -30.59 1.52
N ALA A 39 14.71 -30.34 0.21
CA ALA A 39 15.56 -30.92 -0.83
C ALA A 39 16.94 -30.25 -0.95
N GLY A 40 17.23 -29.23 -0.13
CA GLY A 40 18.43 -28.40 -0.25
C GLY A 40 18.23 -27.39 -1.37
N GLY A 41 18.08 -26.10 -1.01
CA GLY A 41 17.72 -25.00 -1.90
C GLY A 41 18.70 -24.70 -3.04
N ASP A 42 19.67 -25.58 -3.31
CA ASP A 42 20.74 -25.41 -4.29
C ASP A 42 20.22 -25.48 -5.74
N GLY A 43 19.10 -26.18 -5.97
CA GLY A 43 18.52 -26.37 -7.30
C GLY A 43 17.35 -25.44 -7.65
N TRP A 44 16.63 -24.92 -6.65
CA TRP A 44 15.41 -24.14 -6.82
C TRP A 44 15.61 -22.75 -6.20
N GLY A 45 15.91 -21.76 -7.07
CA GLY A 45 16.44 -20.45 -6.69
C GLY A 45 15.45 -19.52 -5.97
N GLU A 46 15.99 -18.43 -5.42
CA GLU A 46 15.26 -17.36 -4.72
C GLU A 46 14.04 -16.83 -5.51
N SER A 47 14.10 -16.88 -6.84
CA SER A 47 13.02 -16.48 -7.75
C SER A 47 11.73 -17.28 -7.56
N GLN A 48 11.81 -18.58 -7.26
CA GLN A 48 10.63 -19.45 -7.13
C GLN A 48 9.95 -19.26 -5.77
N TYR A 49 10.74 -19.00 -4.72
CA TYR A 49 10.20 -18.58 -3.43
C TYR A 49 9.58 -17.18 -3.52
N ALA A 50 10.17 -16.27 -4.30
CA ALA A 50 9.60 -14.96 -4.55
C ALA A 50 8.26 -15.03 -5.29
N ASP A 51 8.17 -15.85 -6.35
CA ASP A 51 6.90 -16.12 -7.05
C ASP A 51 5.86 -16.71 -6.08
N ALA A 52 6.24 -17.74 -5.32
CA ALA A 52 5.33 -18.34 -4.33
C ALA A 52 4.87 -17.34 -3.26
N ALA A 53 5.74 -16.42 -2.83
CA ALA A 53 5.41 -15.38 -1.84
C ALA A 53 4.41 -14.32 -2.35
N MET A 54 4.18 -14.22 -3.66
CA MET A 54 3.11 -13.38 -4.21
C MET A 54 1.72 -13.95 -3.91
N TYR A 55 1.60 -15.28 -3.93
CA TYR A 55 0.31 -15.99 -3.83
C TYR A 55 0.05 -16.61 -2.46
N LEU A 56 1.04 -16.62 -1.56
CA LEU A 56 0.89 -17.12 -0.19
C LEU A 56 0.53 -15.99 0.79
N PRO A 57 -0.41 -16.21 1.72
CA PRO A 57 -0.84 -15.17 2.66
C PRO A 57 0.22 -14.79 3.70
N SER A 58 1.18 -15.67 4.00
CA SER A 58 2.23 -15.40 4.99
C SER A 58 3.62 -15.46 4.35
N ARG A 59 4.15 -14.28 4.00
CA ARG A 59 5.52 -14.14 3.50
C ARG A 59 6.58 -14.48 4.55
N LYS A 60 6.26 -14.34 5.84
CA LYS A 60 7.15 -14.72 6.95
C LYS A 60 7.48 -16.21 6.92
N MET A 61 6.52 -17.05 6.54
CA MET A 61 6.72 -18.50 6.42
C MET A 61 7.72 -18.84 5.32
N VAL A 62 7.57 -18.22 4.15
CA VAL A 62 8.48 -18.40 3.01
C VAL A 62 9.88 -17.90 3.35
N ALA A 63 9.99 -16.73 3.99
CA ALA A 63 11.26 -16.17 4.43
C ALA A 63 11.95 -17.06 5.49
N ALA A 64 11.19 -17.67 6.39
CA ALA A 64 11.73 -18.59 7.39
C ALA A 64 12.27 -19.88 6.74
N MET A 65 11.62 -20.40 5.69
CA MET A 65 12.11 -21.55 4.93
C MET A 65 13.42 -21.23 4.20
N LEU A 66 13.51 -20.05 3.57
CA LEU A 66 14.72 -19.59 2.89
C LEU A 66 15.89 -19.39 3.86
N LYS A 67 15.64 -18.78 5.02
CA LYS A 67 16.66 -18.55 6.06
C LYS A 67 17.04 -19.81 6.84
N GLY A 68 16.12 -20.76 7.00
CA GLY A 68 16.41 -22.03 7.65
C GLY A 68 17.26 -22.97 6.77
N ALA A 69 17.21 -22.81 5.44
CA ALA A 69 18.05 -23.55 4.50
C ALA A 69 19.48 -22.99 4.42
N SER A 70 19.63 -21.67 4.55
CA SER A 70 20.94 -21.03 4.69
C SER A 70 21.32 -21.00 6.17
N GLY A 71 21.86 -22.11 6.66
CA GLY A 71 22.64 -22.09 7.90
C GLY A 71 23.87 -21.21 7.66
N ALA A 72 23.70 -19.90 7.74
CA ALA A 72 24.81 -18.96 7.69
C ALA A 72 25.63 -19.19 8.96
N ASP A 73 26.81 -19.79 8.79
CA ASP A 73 27.80 -19.89 9.83
C ASP A 73 28.31 -18.47 10.10
N CYS A 74 27.63 -17.75 11.01
CA CYS A 74 27.98 -16.41 11.48
C CYS A 74 29.32 -16.40 12.26
N SER A 75 30.37 -16.96 11.66
CA SER A 75 31.75 -16.79 12.08
C SER A 75 32.13 -15.32 11.92
N ASP A 76 33.04 -14.84 12.77
CA ASP A 76 33.45 -13.43 12.80
C ASP A 76 33.94 -12.90 11.44
N LYS A 77 34.39 -13.79 10.56
CA LYS A 77 34.78 -13.48 9.18
C LYS A 77 33.59 -13.02 8.34
N GLU A 78 32.47 -13.72 8.38
CA GLU A 78 31.25 -13.36 7.64
C GLU A 78 30.58 -12.11 8.23
N LEU A 79 30.65 -11.92 9.55
CA LEU A 79 30.15 -10.74 10.24
C LEU A 79 30.85 -9.46 9.77
N SER A 80 32.18 -9.50 9.63
CA SER A 80 32.96 -8.36 9.14
C SER A 80 32.68 -8.04 7.67
N GLU A 81 32.46 -9.07 6.84
CA GLU A 81 32.10 -8.90 5.44
C GLU A 81 30.67 -8.36 5.26
N MET A 82 29.72 -8.87 6.07
CA MET A 82 28.36 -8.34 6.16
C MET A 82 28.36 -6.89 6.63
N LEU A 83 29.10 -6.54 7.69
CA LEU A 83 29.23 -5.16 8.18
C LEU A 83 29.80 -4.22 7.11
N ARG A 84 30.81 -4.68 6.36
CA ARG A 84 31.41 -3.91 5.27
C ARG A 84 30.45 -3.72 4.10
N LYS A 85 29.57 -4.70 3.83
CA LYS A 85 28.52 -4.60 2.80
C LYS A 85 27.40 -3.67 3.25
N ILE A 86 26.95 -3.81 4.50
CA ILE A 86 25.95 -2.95 5.13
C ILE A 86 26.43 -1.50 5.14
N SER A 87 27.69 -1.23 5.51
CA SER A 87 28.24 0.13 5.52
C SER A 87 28.27 0.75 4.12
N ARG A 88 28.57 -0.02 3.07
CA ARG A 88 28.50 0.45 1.68
C ARG A 88 27.06 0.72 1.22
N ASP A 89 26.10 -0.06 1.71
CA ASP A 89 24.69 0.10 1.37
C ASP A 89 24.02 1.23 2.15
N LEU A 90 24.50 1.58 3.35
CA LEU A 90 24.02 2.75 4.11
C LEU A 90 24.40 4.07 3.45
N ASP A 91 25.59 4.17 2.84
CA ASP A 91 25.98 5.34 2.04
C ASP A 91 25.07 5.53 0.79
N ARG A 92 24.27 4.52 0.44
CA ARG A 92 23.34 4.54 -0.71
C ARG A 92 21.86 4.67 -0.33
N LYS A 93 21.49 4.56 0.95
CA LYS A 93 20.08 4.60 1.36
C LYS A 93 19.66 6.04 1.64
N SER A 94 19.15 6.73 0.63
CA SER A 94 18.29 7.89 0.85
C SER A 94 17.04 7.44 1.61
N VAL A 95 16.70 8.14 2.70
CA VAL A 95 15.46 7.90 3.45
C VAL A 95 14.30 8.23 2.53
N ARG A 96 13.58 7.20 2.05
CA ARG A 96 12.41 7.37 1.18
C ARG A 96 11.14 7.36 2.02
N VAL A 97 10.41 8.46 1.98
CA VAL A 97 9.09 8.61 2.60
C VAL A 97 8.04 8.13 1.59
N ALA A 98 7.07 7.32 2.03
CA ALA A 98 5.99 6.87 1.15
C ALA A 98 5.18 8.08 0.64
N GLY A 99 5.07 8.21 -0.68
CA GLY A 99 4.43 9.36 -1.34
C GLY A 99 5.34 10.57 -1.57
N GLY A 100 6.60 10.49 -1.13
CA GLY A 100 7.65 11.43 -1.52
C GLY A 100 8.23 11.10 -2.88
N ASP A 101 9.07 11.99 -3.36
CA ASP A 101 9.82 11.82 -4.61
C ASP A 101 10.89 10.72 -4.47
N TYR A 102 10.94 9.83 -5.45
CA TYR A 102 11.82 8.65 -5.46
C TYR A 102 13.14 8.91 -6.18
N PHE A 103 13.24 10.02 -6.92
CA PHE A 103 14.39 10.35 -7.75
C PHE A 103 15.28 11.40 -7.07
N SER A 104 16.60 11.31 -7.26
CA SER A 104 17.53 12.38 -6.85
C SER A 104 17.50 13.54 -7.84
N GLN A 105 17.91 14.74 -7.40
CA GLN A 105 18.06 15.91 -8.29
C GLN A 105 18.91 15.59 -9.53
N GLU A 106 19.98 14.83 -9.37
CA GLU A 106 20.82 14.40 -10.49
C GLU A 106 20.05 13.52 -11.50
N GLN A 107 19.15 12.66 -11.02
CA GLN A 107 18.30 11.83 -11.87
C GLN A 107 17.25 12.67 -12.62
N TYR A 108 16.75 13.76 -12.01
CA TYR A 108 15.91 14.72 -12.69
C TYR A 108 16.65 15.45 -13.80
N ASP A 109 17.87 15.89 -13.53
CA ASP A 109 18.68 16.66 -14.49
C ASP A 109 19.03 15.84 -15.74
N LEU A 110 19.16 14.51 -15.62
CA LEU A 110 19.39 13.61 -16.76
C LEU A 110 18.18 13.53 -17.73
N VAL A 111 16.96 13.65 -17.21
CA VAL A 111 15.73 13.51 -18.00
C VAL A 111 15.19 14.88 -18.42
N ARG A 112 15.59 15.96 -17.74
CA ARG A 112 15.18 17.32 -18.03
C ARG A 112 15.75 17.81 -19.35
N LYS A 113 14.91 17.84 -20.40
CA LYS A 113 15.26 18.49 -21.67
C LYS A 113 14.93 19.98 -21.60
N GLN A 114 15.68 20.81 -22.35
CA GLN A 114 15.43 22.26 -22.36
C GLN A 114 14.08 22.60 -23.02
N GLU A 115 13.60 21.75 -23.92
CA GLU A 115 12.27 21.87 -24.55
C GLU A 115 11.10 21.42 -23.67
N ASP A 116 11.36 20.65 -22.60
CA ASP A 116 10.31 20.12 -21.72
C ASP A 116 9.78 21.25 -20.82
N SER A 117 8.79 21.99 -21.33
CA SER A 117 8.06 23.05 -20.61
C SER A 117 7.16 22.53 -19.47
N VAL A 118 7.38 21.29 -19.02
CA VAL A 118 6.59 20.56 -18.02
C VAL A 118 6.50 21.32 -16.70
N PHE A 119 7.57 22.01 -16.32
CA PHE A 119 7.64 22.78 -15.06
C PHE A 119 7.37 24.27 -15.22
N SER A 120 7.37 24.81 -16.45
CA SER A 120 7.13 26.24 -16.71
C SER A 120 5.73 26.68 -16.27
N ARG A 121 4.75 25.76 -16.34
CA ARG A 121 3.37 26.00 -15.86
C ARG A 121 3.26 26.08 -14.33
N PHE A 122 4.19 25.47 -13.60
CA PHE A 122 4.18 25.50 -12.13
C PHE A 122 4.96 26.69 -11.57
N SER A 123 5.95 27.19 -12.32
CA SER A 123 6.75 28.35 -11.91
C SER A 123 6.09 29.71 -12.22
N ALA A 124 5.20 29.78 -13.22
CA ALA A 124 4.61 31.05 -13.69
C ALA A 124 3.17 31.32 -13.21
N GLU A 125 2.52 30.38 -12.51
CA GLU A 125 1.06 30.42 -12.24
C GLU A 125 0.70 30.54 -10.74
N ASN A 126 1.68 30.71 -9.85
CA ASN A 126 1.43 30.82 -8.41
C ASN A 126 0.98 32.22 -7.96
N ASP A 127 0.92 33.21 -8.86
CA ASP A 127 0.46 34.58 -8.54
C ASP A 127 -0.92 34.90 -9.15
N SER A 128 -1.31 34.26 -10.26
CA SER A 128 -2.60 34.49 -10.95
C SER A 128 -3.77 33.65 -10.42
N ARG A 129 -3.54 32.40 -9.97
CA ARG A 129 -4.62 31.47 -9.56
C ARG A 129 -5.20 31.69 -8.18
N ARG A 130 -4.74 32.70 -7.44
CA ARG A 130 -5.29 33.04 -6.11
C ARG A 130 -6.59 33.85 -6.18
N GLN A 131 -7.06 34.21 -7.38
CA GLN A 131 -8.34 34.85 -7.61
C GLN A 131 -9.09 34.21 -8.79
N GLU A 132 -9.53 32.97 -8.66
CA GLU A 132 -10.63 32.46 -9.48
C GLU A 132 -11.70 31.86 -8.57
N ASN A 133 -12.47 32.78 -7.96
CA ASN A 133 -13.85 32.52 -7.57
C ASN A 133 -14.64 32.20 -8.84
N GLY A 134 -15.16 30.98 -9.00
CA GLY A 134 -16.17 30.76 -10.04
C GLY A 134 -16.35 29.32 -10.51
N THR A 135 -17.04 28.50 -9.71
CA THR A 135 -18.14 27.58 -10.11
C THR A 135 -18.45 26.57 -8.98
N GLU A 136 -18.79 27.06 -7.78
CA GLU A 136 -18.92 26.22 -6.58
C GLU A 136 -20.31 25.60 -6.34
N GLY A 137 -21.28 25.82 -7.23
CA GLY A 137 -22.70 25.56 -6.92
C GLY A 137 -23.15 24.09 -6.99
N ALA A 138 -22.56 23.26 -7.85
CA ALA A 138 -23.10 21.93 -8.16
C ALA A 138 -22.10 20.79 -7.89
N GLU A 139 -20.83 20.96 -8.27
CA GLU A 139 -19.78 19.94 -8.09
C GLU A 139 -19.40 19.74 -6.61
N SER A 140 -19.45 20.82 -5.80
CA SER A 140 -19.09 20.75 -4.39
C SER A 140 -20.07 19.89 -3.59
N VAL A 141 -21.37 19.92 -3.94
CA VAL A 141 -22.43 19.19 -3.26
C VAL A 141 -22.26 17.68 -3.39
N PHE A 142 -21.78 17.19 -4.54
CA PHE A 142 -21.57 15.75 -4.76
C PHE A 142 -20.54 15.13 -3.79
N PHE A 143 -19.58 15.94 -3.31
CA PHE A 143 -18.55 15.46 -2.40
C PHE A 143 -19.03 15.39 -0.93
N TYR A 144 -20.08 16.13 -0.58
CA TYR A 144 -20.61 16.18 0.78
C TYR A 144 -21.61 15.04 1.02
N THR A 145 -21.32 14.18 2.00
CA THR A 145 -22.19 13.06 2.38
C THR A 145 -22.43 13.04 3.88
N GLU A 146 -23.54 12.45 4.30
CA GLU A 146 -23.88 12.29 5.72
C GLU A 146 -22.82 11.47 6.46
N THR A 147 -22.37 10.36 5.87
CA THR A 147 -21.32 9.50 6.44
C THR A 147 -20.02 10.27 6.64
N LEU A 148 -19.66 11.15 5.69
CA LEU A 148 -18.48 11.99 5.82
C LEU A 148 -18.60 12.95 7.01
N ALA A 149 -19.76 13.62 7.17
CA ALA A 149 -20.01 14.48 8.31
C ALA A 149 -19.94 13.73 9.65
N GLN A 150 -20.46 12.49 9.69
CA GLN A 150 -20.38 11.63 10.87
C GLN A 150 -18.93 11.27 11.22
N ILE A 151 -18.11 10.90 10.23
CA ILE A 151 -16.68 10.61 10.45
C ILE A 151 -15.95 11.84 11.02
N TYR A 152 -16.24 13.05 10.52
CA TYR A 152 -15.67 14.28 11.09
C TYR A 152 -16.10 14.51 12.53
N ALA A 153 -17.37 14.26 12.87
CA ALA A 153 -17.86 14.36 14.24
C ALA A 153 -17.16 13.35 15.17
N ASP A 154 -17.01 12.09 14.74
CA ASP A 154 -16.33 11.03 15.51
C ASP A 154 -14.85 11.36 15.75
N GLN A 155 -14.22 12.09 14.83
CA GLN A 155 -12.84 12.58 14.95
C GLN A 155 -12.70 13.85 15.81
N GLY A 156 -13.81 14.46 16.26
CA GLY A 156 -13.82 15.71 17.04
C GLY A 156 -13.76 16.99 16.19
N TYR A 157 -13.86 16.88 14.86
CA TYR A 157 -13.88 18.01 13.92
C TYR A 157 -15.31 18.55 13.74
N TYR A 158 -15.86 19.10 14.82
CA TYR A 158 -17.29 19.45 14.88
C TYR A 158 -17.68 20.60 13.95
N GLU A 159 -16.82 21.61 13.78
CA GLU A 159 -17.10 22.75 12.89
C GLU A 159 -17.18 22.29 11.43
N GLN A 160 -16.25 21.45 10.97
CA GLN A 160 -16.31 20.86 9.62
C GLN A 160 -17.55 19.98 9.44
N ALA A 161 -17.92 19.19 10.45
CA ALA A 161 -19.15 18.38 10.39
C ALA A 161 -20.40 19.26 10.24
N LYS A 162 -20.50 20.39 10.95
CA LYS A 162 -21.61 21.35 10.82
C LYS A 162 -21.68 21.98 9.43
N GLU A 163 -20.54 22.35 8.85
CA GLU A 163 -20.50 22.91 7.49
C GLU A 163 -21.06 21.91 6.46
N ILE A 164 -20.68 20.64 6.58
CA ILE A 164 -21.17 19.58 5.70
C ILE A 164 -22.69 19.40 5.87
N TYR A 165 -23.20 19.33 7.10
CA TYR A 165 -24.64 19.23 7.35
C TYR A 165 -25.40 20.46 6.84
N SER A 166 -24.84 21.66 6.97
CA SER A 166 -25.42 22.89 6.43
C SER A 166 -25.54 22.86 4.91
N LYS A 167 -24.53 22.34 4.22
CA LYS A 167 -24.57 22.14 2.75
C LYS A 167 -25.59 21.07 2.36
N LEU A 168 -25.72 20.01 3.14
CA LEU A 168 -26.72 18.96 2.92
C LEU A 168 -28.16 19.44 3.13
N ILE A 169 -28.40 20.40 4.03
CA ILE A 169 -29.71 21.05 4.19
C ILE A 169 -30.12 21.77 2.90
N LEU A 170 -29.18 22.49 2.27
CA LEU A 170 -29.43 23.20 1.02
C LEU A 170 -29.68 22.24 -0.16
N ALA A 171 -28.97 21.11 -0.18
CA ALA A 171 -29.10 20.10 -1.23
C ALA A 171 -30.36 19.23 -1.09
N TYR A 172 -30.77 18.93 0.14
CA TYR A 172 -31.88 18.01 0.46
C TYR A 172 -32.85 18.66 1.45
N PRO A 173 -33.68 19.62 1.00
CA PRO A 173 -34.59 20.36 1.87
C PRO A 173 -35.61 19.44 2.58
N GLU A 174 -35.95 18.30 1.97
CA GLU A 174 -36.82 17.27 2.54
C GLU A 174 -36.33 16.74 3.91
N LYS A 175 -35.00 16.75 4.11
CA LYS A 175 -34.30 16.26 5.30
C LYS A 175 -33.79 17.38 6.21
N ASN A 176 -34.22 18.63 6.00
CA ASN A 176 -33.72 19.78 6.75
C ASN A 176 -33.82 19.59 8.28
N THR A 177 -34.99 19.18 8.76
CA THR A 177 -35.24 18.95 10.20
C THR A 177 -34.29 17.92 10.82
N TYR A 178 -33.93 16.88 10.06
CA TYR A 178 -33.01 15.84 10.47
C TYR A 178 -31.59 16.38 10.63
N PHE A 179 -31.08 17.09 9.61
CA PHE A 179 -29.73 17.66 9.67
C PHE A 179 -29.61 18.77 10.71
N ALA A 180 -30.64 19.60 10.90
CA ALA A 180 -30.68 20.59 11.96
C ALA A 180 -30.55 19.94 13.36
N ALA A 181 -31.25 18.83 13.60
CA ALA A 181 -31.13 18.10 14.85
C ALA A 181 -29.75 17.48 15.07
N LEU A 182 -29.04 17.08 14.00
CA LEU A 182 -27.64 16.63 14.09
C LEU A 182 -26.69 17.77 14.45
N ILE A 183 -26.86 18.96 13.85
CA ILE A 183 -26.08 20.16 14.18
C ILE A 183 -26.27 20.52 15.67
N GLU A 184 -27.50 20.50 16.18
CA GLU A 184 -27.77 20.77 17.60
C GLU A 184 -27.11 19.76 18.55
N LYS A 185 -27.00 18.48 18.14
CA LYS A 185 -26.28 17.46 18.91
C LYS A 185 -24.79 17.79 18.97
N LEU A 186 -24.19 18.17 17.83
CA LEU A 186 -22.78 18.59 17.79
C LEU A 186 -22.53 19.82 18.67
N ASP A 187 -23.44 20.81 18.67
CA ASP A 187 -23.33 21.99 19.55
C ASP A 187 -23.35 21.64 21.04
N LYS A 188 -24.05 20.57 21.43
CA LYS A 188 -24.05 20.09 22.83
C LYS A 188 -22.74 19.40 23.19
N GLU A 189 -22.14 18.64 22.27
CA GLU A 189 -20.84 18.00 22.50
C GLU A 189 -19.69 19.01 22.58
N ILE A 190 -19.75 20.13 21.84
CA ILE A 190 -18.77 21.22 21.95
C ILE A 190 -18.86 21.94 23.30
N LYS A 191 -20.07 22.04 23.87
CA LYS A 191 -20.33 22.72 25.15
C LYS A 191 -20.03 21.87 26.38
N LYS A 192 -19.70 20.60 26.18
CA LYS A 192 -19.45 19.62 27.23
C LYS A 192 -17.97 19.54 27.58
#